data_AF-A0A4Q5US52-F1
#
_entry.id   AF-A0A4Q5US52-F1
#
_cell.length_a   1.000
_cell.length_b   1.000
_cell.length_c   1.000
_cell.angle_alpha   90.00
_cell.angle_beta   90.00
_cell.angle_gamma   90.00
#
_symmetry.space_group_name_H-M   'P 1'
#
loop_
_entity.id
_entity.type
_entity.pdbx_description
1 polymer ?
#
loop_
_entity_poly.entity_id
_entity_poly.type
_entity_poly.pdbx_seq_one_letter_code
_entity_poly.pdbx_strand_id
1 'polypeptide(L)'
;MKTKLLILLSGLVLLSFAAEAQSIFSIKYRFTNIQDTALYNVFLVRNDDGTGFYRVRFFDAETNDYMIVQLDMEETVFKDKDGNYDETKIYFKGSEPWIVYGDTNYHYYPERFWFRLDANSGWYEPWAVTSPDEKGTAHGSFVGKPELIEQEDLTEAYVGQFFLEEEEFYKSLFKVKQRSLTAEQKQARLHLILVANTEDESIGATCQLDRVRTMKTYKDLAEFMGIAFSPKEIYGNEYSKTAVQYAVQMLKPAPQDIVVFYYSGHGFSNSNANMRFPDMALSNKGYEDARANSWNMEEVYNLIKQKGARFNLVY
;
A
#
# COMPACT_ATOMS: atom_id res chain seq x y z
N MET A 1 47.07 -25.68 -15.25
CA MET A 1 46.72 -24.24 -15.20
C MET A 1 45.34 -24.12 -15.84
N LYS A 2 44.23 -24.11 -15.09
CA LYS A 2 43.57 -22.91 -14.50
C LYS A 2 43.58 -21.79 -15.55
N THR A 3 42.45 -21.41 -16.16
CA THR A 3 41.38 -20.65 -15.46
C THR A 3 39.98 -20.96 -16.02
N LYS A 4 39.05 -21.17 -15.09
CA LYS A 4 37.61 -21.33 -15.30
C LYS A 4 36.99 -19.98 -15.68
N LEU A 5 36.18 -19.94 -16.72
CA LEU A 5 35.23 -18.83 -16.94
C LEU A 5 33.89 -19.28 -16.36
N LEU A 6 33.58 -18.76 -15.18
CA LEU A 6 32.41 -19.05 -14.36
C LEU A 6 31.89 -17.69 -13.89
N ILE A 7 30.83 -17.18 -14.51
CA ILE A 7 29.92 -16.17 -13.94
C ILE A 7 28.53 -16.58 -14.43
N LEU A 8 27.94 -17.58 -13.77
CA LEU A 8 26.83 -17.42 -12.82
C LEU A 8 25.67 -16.58 -13.37
N LEU A 9 24.82 -17.30 -14.10
CA LEU A 9 23.43 -16.95 -14.41
C LEU A 9 22.57 -17.33 -13.19
N SER A 10 22.69 -16.60 -12.08
CA SER A 10 21.89 -16.84 -10.87
C SER A 10 21.78 -15.54 -10.07
N GLY A 11 20.59 -14.95 -10.02
CA GLY A 11 20.36 -13.74 -9.22
C GLY A 11 19.33 -12.75 -9.76
N LEU A 12 18.35 -13.17 -10.56
CA LEU A 12 17.09 -12.44 -10.67
C LEU A 12 16.14 -13.01 -9.62
N VAL A 13 16.38 -12.64 -8.36
CA VAL A 13 15.34 -12.71 -7.35
C VAL A 13 14.32 -11.66 -7.78
N LEU A 14 13.25 -12.13 -8.39
CA LEU A 14 11.97 -11.44 -8.43
C LEU A 14 11.55 -11.23 -6.97
N LEU A 15 12.01 -10.11 -6.38
CA LEU A 15 11.22 -9.47 -5.33
C LEU A 15 9.99 -8.93 -6.05
N SER A 16 8.97 -9.78 -6.12
CA SER A 16 7.60 -9.33 -6.12
C SER A 16 7.46 -8.43 -4.90
N PHE A 17 7.65 -7.13 -5.07
CA PHE A 17 7.11 -6.16 -4.13
C PHE A 17 5.60 -6.38 -4.18
N ALA A 18 5.09 -7.12 -3.20
CA ALA A 18 3.70 -6.95 -2.84
C ALA A 18 3.54 -5.45 -2.59
N ALA A 19 2.71 -4.79 -3.41
CA ALA A 19 2.27 -3.45 -3.12
C ALA A 19 1.33 -3.58 -1.91
N GLU A 20 1.91 -3.79 -0.73
CA GLU A 20 1.19 -3.78 0.52
C GLU A 20 0.79 -2.34 0.79
N ALA A 21 -0.47 -2.12 1.17
CA ALA A 21 -0.84 -0.79 1.60
C ALA A 21 -0.03 -0.49 2.88
N GLN A 22 0.58 0.68 2.92
CA GLN A 22 1.34 1.13 4.07
C GLN A 22 0.55 2.22 4.77
N SER A 23 0.42 2.09 6.09
CA SER A 23 -0.12 3.15 6.93
C SER A 23 1.02 3.79 7.71
N ILE A 24 1.11 5.12 7.68
CA ILE A 24 2.13 5.87 8.42
C ILE A 24 1.44 6.62 9.56
N PHE A 25 1.93 6.47 10.79
CA PHE A 25 1.44 7.21 11.94
C PHE A 25 2.50 8.17 12.49
N SER A 26 2.06 9.39 12.81
CA SER A 26 2.80 10.32 13.66
C SER A 26 2.30 10.21 15.09
N ILE A 27 3.18 9.83 16.01
CA ILE A 27 2.84 9.70 17.43
C ILE A 27 3.79 10.55 18.23
N LYS A 28 3.25 11.36 19.14
CA LYS A 28 4.04 12.13 20.10
C LYS A 28 3.66 11.67 21.49
N TYR A 29 4.63 11.38 22.35
CA TYR A 29 4.34 10.88 23.68
C TYR A 29 5.41 11.27 24.71
N ARG A 30 5.03 11.22 25.99
CA ARG A 30 5.93 11.33 27.14
C ARG A 30 5.67 10.18 28.09
N PHE A 31 6.72 9.63 28.69
CA PHE A 31 6.54 8.70 29.80
C PHE A 31 6.00 9.43 31.03
N THR A 32 5.15 8.74 31.79
CA THR A 32 4.37 9.35 32.89
C THR A 32 4.69 8.77 34.26
N ASN A 33 5.31 7.59 34.30
CA ASN A 33 5.58 6.84 35.52
C ASN A 33 7.08 6.59 35.77
N ILE A 34 7.95 7.25 35.01
CA ILE A 34 9.41 7.25 35.21
C ILE A 34 9.93 8.70 35.22
N GLN A 35 11.17 8.91 35.65
CA GLN A 35 11.78 10.24 35.79
C GLN A 35 12.25 10.85 34.46
N ASP A 36 11.90 10.21 33.35
CA ASP A 36 12.16 10.74 32.02
C ASP A 36 11.06 11.73 31.62
N THR A 37 11.49 12.91 31.19
CA THR A 37 10.62 14.00 30.75
C THR A 37 10.76 14.30 29.27
N ALA A 38 11.52 13.50 28.51
CA ALA A 38 11.73 13.69 27.09
C ALA A 38 10.39 13.61 26.32
N LEU A 39 10.33 14.37 25.22
CA LEU A 39 9.26 14.25 24.24
C LEU A 39 9.75 13.32 23.13
N TYR A 40 9.07 12.19 22.99
CA TYR A 40 9.32 11.23 21.93
C TYR A 40 8.39 11.53 20.77
N ASN A 41 8.97 11.72 19.59
CA ASN A 41 8.23 11.81 18.33
C ASN A 41 8.49 10.53 17.55
N VAL A 42 7.46 9.95 16.97
CA VAL A 42 7.53 8.65 16.31
C VAL A 42 7.01 8.78 14.89
N PHE A 43 7.76 8.23 13.95
CA PHE A 43 7.35 7.95 12.59
C PHE A 43 7.19 6.44 12.46
N LEU A 44 5.94 5.94 12.51
CA LEU A 44 5.64 4.51 12.50
C LEU A 44 5.08 4.10 11.15
N VAL A 45 5.70 3.13 10.49
CA VAL A 45 5.28 2.57 9.20
C VAL A 45 4.78 1.16 9.42
N ARG A 46 3.49 0.93 9.13
CA ARG A 46 2.83 -0.37 9.22
C ARG A 46 2.57 -0.92 7.83
N ASN A 47 2.99 -2.17 7.60
CA ASN A 47 2.61 -2.98 6.44
C ASN A 47 1.36 -3.81 6.75
N ASP A 48 0.64 -4.25 5.72
CA ASP A 48 -0.57 -5.05 5.86
C ASP A 48 -0.29 -6.48 6.37
N ASP A 49 0.90 -7.02 6.14
CA ASP A 49 1.36 -8.31 6.67
C ASP A 49 1.60 -8.34 8.19
N GLY A 50 1.38 -7.23 8.89
CA GLY A 50 1.60 -7.10 10.33
C GLY A 50 3.04 -6.77 10.72
N THR A 51 3.94 -6.56 9.76
CA THR A 51 5.30 -6.09 10.01
C THR A 51 5.42 -4.58 9.81
N GLY A 52 6.61 -4.05 10.09
CA GLY A 52 7.00 -2.72 9.65
C GLY A 52 8.19 -2.23 10.44
N PHE A 53 8.31 -0.92 10.58
CA PHE A 53 9.33 -0.29 11.40
C PHE A 53 8.83 1.02 11.97
N TYR A 54 9.52 1.54 12.97
CA TYR A 54 9.32 2.91 13.42
C TYR A 54 10.62 3.59 13.76
N ARG A 55 10.64 4.92 13.63
CA ARG A 55 11.73 5.77 14.09
C ARG A 55 11.27 6.64 15.23
N VAL A 56 12.07 6.68 16.29
CA VAL A 56 11.83 7.51 17.46
C VAL A 56 12.87 8.60 17.52
N ARG A 57 12.41 9.84 17.59
CA ARG A 57 13.22 11.05 17.73
C ARG A 57 12.94 11.70 19.08
N PHE A 58 13.97 11.86 19.89
CA PHE A 58 13.90 12.52 21.19
C PHE A 58 15.17 13.31 21.46
N PHE A 59 15.09 14.29 22.36
CA PHE A 59 16.24 15.09 22.77
C PHE A 59 16.95 14.39 23.92
N ASP A 60 18.24 14.11 23.77
CA ASP A 60 19.08 13.60 24.83
C ASP A 60 19.75 14.75 25.58
N ALA A 61 19.47 14.85 26.87
CA ALA A 61 20.01 15.91 27.72
C ALA A 61 21.49 15.71 28.05
N GLU A 62 22.02 14.48 27.98
CA GLU A 62 23.42 14.20 28.31
C GLU A 62 24.35 14.71 27.20
N THR A 63 24.01 14.42 25.94
CA THR A 63 24.75 14.91 24.78
C THR A 63 24.32 16.31 24.30
N ASN A 64 23.17 16.81 24.79
CA ASN A 64 22.56 18.07 24.37
C ASN A 64 22.30 18.11 22.85
N ASP A 65 21.89 16.97 22.29
CA ASP A 65 21.51 16.80 20.89
C ASP A 65 20.31 15.85 20.76
N TYR A 66 19.77 15.71 19.56
CA TYR A 66 18.73 14.74 19.27
C TYR A 66 19.30 13.34 19.03
N MET A 67 18.54 12.35 19.45
CA MET A 67 18.71 10.95 19.10
C MET A 67 17.66 10.57 18.07
N ILE A 68 18.03 9.74 17.10
CA ILE A 68 17.10 9.03 16.22
C ILE A 68 17.41 7.55 16.31
N VAL A 69 16.42 6.77 16.72
CA VAL A 69 16.52 5.31 16.86
C VAL A 69 15.50 4.68 15.96
N GLN A 70 15.91 3.71 15.16
CA GLN A 70 14.98 2.89 14.39
C GLN A 70 14.83 1.53 15.05
N LEU A 71 13.64 0.98 14.96
CA LEU A 71 13.30 -0.36 15.40
C LEU A 71 12.44 -1.03 14.34
N ASP A 72 12.64 -2.33 14.16
CA ASP A 72 11.68 -3.16 13.45
C ASP A 72 10.47 -3.40 14.35
N MET A 73 9.31 -3.68 13.75
CA MET A 73 8.12 -4.01 14.51
C MET A 73 7.33 -5.18 13.94
N GLU A 74 6.67 -5.90 14.85
CA GLU A 74 5.77 -6.99 14.53
C GLU A 74 4.46 -6.84 15.31
N GLU A 75 3.34 -7.04 14.62
CA GLU A 75 2.00 -7.06 15.18
C GLU A 75 1.82 -8.29 16.08
N THR A 76 1.16 -8.10 17.22
CA THR A 76 0.80 -9.18 18.12
C THR A 76 -0.60 -8.96 18.66
N VAL A 77 -1.38 -10.04 18.71
CA VAL A 77 -2.71 -10.06 19.31
C VAL A 77 -2.64 -9.97 20.84
N PHE A 78 -3.56 -9.22 21.43
CA PHE A 78 -3.69 -9.17 22.89
C PHE A 78 -4.23 -10.50 23.43
N LYS A 79 -3.63 -10.98 24.52
CA LYS A 79 -4.16 -12.08 25.33
C LYS A 79 -4.47 -11.56 26.73
N ASP A 80 -5.67 -11.87 27.22
CA ASP A 80 -6.04 -11.58 28.60
C ASP A 80 -5.28 -12.49 29.59
N LYS A 81 -5.54 -12.31 30.89
CA LYS A 81 -4.89 -13.07 31.96
C LYS A 81 -5.22 -14.56 31.93
N ASP A 82 -6.34 -14.92 31.31
CA ASP A 82 -6.83 -16.29 31.18
C ASP A 82 -6.36 -16.93 29.85
N GLY A 83 -5.65 -16.17 29.01
CA GLY A 83 -5.08 -16.60 27.74
C GLY A 83 -6.04 -16.46 26.55
N ASN A 84 -7.22 -15.87 26.73
CA ASN A 84 -8.16 -15.63 25.65
C ASN A 84 -7.73 -14.44 24.80
N TYR A 85 -8.00 -14.54 23.50
CA TYR A 85 -7.71 -13.46 22.56
C TYR A 85 -8.76 -12.34 22.70
N ASP A 86 -8.28 -11.10 22.79
CA ASP A 86 -9.13 -9.91 22.67
C ASP A 86 -8.94 -9.33 21.27
N GLU A 87 -9.84 -9.68 20.35
CA GLU A 87 -9.85 -9.21 18.96
C GLU A 87 -10.13 -7.70 18.84
N THR A 88 -10.33 -6.98 19.94
CA THR A 88 -10.44 -5.51 19.91
C THR A 88 -9.12 -4.81 20.17
N LYS A 89 -8.04 -5.56 20.48
CA LYS A 89 -6.73 -5.01 20.84
C LYS A 89 -5.59 -5.76 20.18
N ILE A 90 -4.71 -4.98 19.58
CA ILE A 90 -3.43 -5.44 19.07
C ILE A 90 -2.32 -4.54 19.60
N TYR A 91 -1.09 -4.99 19.52
CA TYR A 91 0.06 -4.14 19.77
C TYR A 91 1.20 -4.47 18.82
N PHE A 92 1.97 -3.45 18.47
CA PHE A 92 3.20 -3.60 17.71
C PHE A 92 4.36 -3.58 18.67
N LYS A 93 5.16 -4.64 18.66
CA LYS A 93 6.33 -4.79 19.51
C LYS A 93 7.57 -4.37 18.73
N GLY A 94 8.33 -3.42 19.26
CA GLY A 94 9.64 -3.08 18.74
C GLY A 94 10.69 -4.15 19.00
N SER A 95 11.61 -4.32 18.06
CA SER A 95 12.79 -5.17 18.17
C SER A 95 14.00 -4.55 17.49
N GLU A 96 15.18 -5.07 17.84
CA GLU A 96 16.46 -4.75 17.19
C GLU A 96 16.74 -3.24 17.08
N PRO A 97 16.74 -2.48 18.19
CA PRO A 97 16.98 -1.06 18.12
C PRO A 97 18.36 -0.73 17.57
N TRP A 98 18.43 0.21 16.63
CA TRP A 98 19.69 0.78 16.17
C TRP A 98 19.64 2.30 16.12
N ILE A 99 20.73 2.91 16.55
CA ILE A 99 20.90 4.36 16.54
C ILE A 99 21.21 4.80 15.11
N VAL A 100 20.31 5.57 14.51
CA VAL A 100 20.48 6.19 13.19
C VAL A 100 21.31 7.48 13.32
N TYR A 101 21.05 8.25 14.39
CA TYR A 101 21.74 9.50 14.69
C TYR A 101 21.86 9.68 16.20
N GLY A 102 23.01 10.19 16.66
CA GLY A 102 23.33 10.45 18.07
C GLY A 102 24.36 9.47 18.66
N ASP A 103 24.35 9.27 19.98
CA ASP A 103 25.30 8.38 20.67
C ASP A 103 25.02 6.90 20.36
N THR A 104 25.90 6.27 19.60
CA THR A 104 25.79 4.86 19.21
C THR A 104 25.92 3.88 20.37
N ASN A 105 26.38 4.32 21.55
CA ASN A 105 26.48 3.48 22.75
C ASN A 105 25.23 3.54 23.63
N TYR A 106 24.26 4.39 23.29
CA TYR A 106 23.04 4.55 24.05
C TYR A 106 22.24 3.24 24.09
N HIS A 107 21.85 2.81 25.30
CA HIS A 107 21.00 1.63 25.47
C HIS A 107 19.52 2.02 25.32
N TYR A 108 18.88 1.56 24.25
CA TYR A 108 17.49 1.87 23.96
C TYR A 108 16.55 0.72 24.31
N TYR A 109 15.44 1.02 24.99
CA TYR A 109 14.39 0.05 25.34
C TYR A 109 13.24 0.09 24.32
N PRO A 110 12.98 -1.02 23.59
CA PRO A 110 11.95 -1.05 22.55
C PRO A 110 10.53 -0.90 23.09
N GLU A 111 9.78 0.02 22.50
CA GLU A 111 8.39 0.26 22.86
C GLU A 111 7.43 -0.79 22.31
N ARG A 112 6.25 -0.81 22.92
CA ARG A 112 5.04 -1.42 22.40
C ARG A 112 4.02 -0.32 22.15
N PHE A 113 3.56 -0.20 20.92
CA PHE A 113 2.44 0.68 20.58
C PHE A 113 1.16 -0.14 20.58
N TRP A 114 0.23 0.23 21.44
CA TRP A 114 -1.04 -0.46 21.60
C TRP A 114 -2.11 0.21 20.75
N PHE A 115 -2.89 -0.62 20.06
CA PHE A 115 -3.98 -0.19 19.21
C PHE A 115 -5.28 -0.83 19.68
N ARG A 116 -6.38 -0.10 19.52
CA ARG A 116 -7.73 -0.58 19.84
C ARG A 116 -8.63 -0.37 18.65
N LEU A 117 -9.49 -1.36 18.38
CA LEU A 117 -10.55 -1.23 17.39
C LEU A 117 -11.53 -0.13 17.84
N ASP A 118 -11.68 0.90 17.00
CA ASP A 118 -12.72 1.90 17.17
C ASP A 118 -14.03 1.41 16.56
N ALA A 119 -15.10 1.43 17.37
CA ALA A 119 -16.40 0.89 16.98
C ALA A 119 -17.12 1.73 15.92
N ASN A 120 -16.75 3.00 15.74
CA ASN A 120 -17.39 3.88 14.76
C ASN A 120 -16.68 3.80 13.41
N SER A 121 -15.35 3.82 13.44
CA SER A 121 -14.53 3.82 12.22
C SER A 121 -14.29 2.40 11.69
N GLY A 122 -14.32 1.40 12.57
CA GLY A 122 -13.97 0.01 12.23
C GLY A 122 -12.47 -0.22 12.10
N TRP A 123 -11.64 0.77 12.47
CA TRP A 123 -10.18 0.72 12.35
C TRP A 123 -9.50 0.61 13.70
N TYR A 124 -8.31 0.00 13.71
CA TYR A 124 -7.43 0.02 14.85
C TYR A 124 -6.73 1.37 14.96
N GLU A 125 -6.96 2.10 16.06
CA GLU A 125 -6.31 3.37 16.34
C GLU A 125 -5.30 3.24 17.49
N PRO A 126 -4.14 3.94 17.44
CA PRO A 126 -3.20 3.94 18.54
C PRO A 126 -3.88 4.53 19.80
N TRP A 127 -3.72 3.87 20.95
CA TRP A 127 -4.35 4.31 22.20
C TRP A 127 -3.38 4.40 23.39
N ALA A 128 -2.25 3.68 23.36
CA ALA A 128 -1.24 3.73 24.42
C ALA A 128 0.15 3.34 23.90
N VAL A 129 1.17 3.68 24.67
CA VAL A 129 2.55 3.20 24.47
C VAL A 129 3.14 2.74 25.79
N THR A 130 3.88 1.65 25.76
CA THR A 130 4.63 1.14 26.93
C THR A 130 6.03 0.73 26.51
N SER A 131 7.01 0.88 27.38
CA SER A 131 8.37 0.38 27.14
C SER A 131 8.85 -0.41 28.37
N PRO A 132 9.63 -1.51 28.22
CA PRO A 132 10.36 -2.06 29.35
C PRO A 132 11.33 -1.01 29.90
N ASP A 133 11.54 -1.04 31.21
CA ASP A 133 12.50 -0.19 31.91
C ASP A 133 13.20 -1.02 32.99
N GLU A 134 14.35 -0.56 33.51
CA GLU A 134 15.12 -1.25 34.55
C GLU A 134 14.26 -1.64 35.77
N LYS A 135 13.24 -0.84 36.09
CA LYS A 135 12.36 -1.01 37.25
C LYS A 135 11.00 -1.62 36.91
N GLY A 136 10.76 -2.01 35.65
CA GLY A 136 9.50 -2.63 35.22
C GLY A 136 9.03 -2.16 33.85
N THR A 137 7.90 -1.46 33.80
CA THR A 137 7.30 -0.99 32.54
C THR A 137 6.96 0.49 32.63
N ALA A 138 7.57 1.27 31.74
CA ALA A 138 7.24 2.66 31.51
C ALA A 138 5.93 2.77 30.72
N HIS A 139 5.07 3.69 31.11
CA HIS A 139 3.78 3.98 30.47
C HIS A 139 3.82 5.39 29.90
N GLY A 140 3.60 5.50 28.59
CA GLY A 140 3.53 6.78 27.91
C GLY A 140 2.09 7.27 27.76
N SER A 141 1.94 8.58 27.76
CA SER A 141 0.72 9.27 27.35
C SER A 141 0.99 10.09 26.10
N PHE A 142 0.05 10.06 25.17
CA PHE A 142 0.18 10.82 23.94
C PHE A 142 0.06 12.33 24.19
N VAL A 143 0.86 13.10 23.46
CA VAL A 143 0.84 14.56 23.43
C VAL A 143 0.12 14.97 22.16
N GLY A 144 -1.20 15.12 22.25
CA GLY A 144 -2.09 15.26 21.09
C GLY A 144 -2.63 13.93 20.60
N LYS A 145 -3.50 13.96 19.59
CA LYS A 145 -4.03 12.75 18.96
C LYS A 145 -2.95 12.17 18.02
N PRO A 146 -2.70 10.86 18.03
CA PRO A 146 -1.97 10.20 16.95
C PRO A 146 -2.60 10.50 15.59
N GLU A 147 -1.76 10.81 14.61
CA GLU A 147 -2.19 11.22 13.27
C GLU A 147 -1.83 10.13 12.25
N LEU A 148 -2.78 9.77 11.39
CA LEU A 148 -2.48 9.03 10.17
C LEU A 148 -1.91 10.05 9.17
N ILE A 149 -0.70 9.80 8.69
CA ILE A 149 0.04 10.68 7.78
C ILE A 149 -0.38 10.37 6.35
N GLU A 150 -0.89 11.38 5.66
CA GLU A 150 -1.22 11.32 4.25
C GLU A 150 0.00 11.71 3.40
N GLN A 151 -0.08 11.45 2.09
CA GLN A 151 1.03 11.75 1.18
C GLN A 151 1.43 13.25 1.18
N GLU A 152 0.46 14.15 1.36
CA GLU A 152 0.70 15.60 1.41
C GLU A 152 1.45 16.06 2.67
N ASP A 153 1.37 15.29 3.76
CA ASP A 153 2.06 15.57 5.02
C ASP A 153 3.54 15.16 4.99
N LEU A 154 3.94 14.29 4.05
CA LEU A 154 5.31 13.82 3.83
C LEU A 154 6.19 14.90 3.16
N THR A 155 6.36 16.03 3.84
CA THR A 155 7.24 17.13 3.40
C THR A 155 8.70 16.87 3.75
N GLU A 156 9.65 17.50 3.04
CA GLU A 156 11.08 17.44 3.39
C GLU A 156 11.33 17.85 4.85
N ALA A 157 10.61 18.87 5.35
CA ALA A 157 10.72 19.35 6.72
C ALA A 157 10.18 18.36 7.76
N TYR A 158 9.15 17.57 7.43
CA TYR A 158 8.63 16.56 8.33
C TYR A 158 9.50 15.31 8.32
N VAL A 159 9.76 14.75 7.13
CA VAL A 159 10.53 13.51 6.97
C VAL A 159 11.99 13.71 7.43
N GLY A 160 12.58 14.88 7.18
CA GLY A 160 13.93 15.23 7.62
C GLY A 160 14.12 15.27 9.14
N GLN A 161 13.04 15.22 9.93
CA GLN A 161 13.16 15.05 11.38
C GLN A 161 13.59 13.62 11.75
N PHE A 162 13.28 12.64 10.90
CA PHE A 162 13.46 11.20 11.18
C PHE A 162 14.46 10.53 10.24
N PHE A 163 14.70 11.07 9.05
CA PHE A 163 15.57 10.49 8.03
C PHE A 163 16.64 11.49 7.57
N LEU A 164 17.86 10.98 7.39
CA LEU A 164 18.97 11.74 6.81
C LEU A 164 18.79 11.84 5.30
N GLU A 165 19.29 12.93 4.69
CA GLU A 165 19.11 13.17 3.25
C GLU A 165 19.76 12.10 2.35
N GLU A 166 20.79 11.44 2.86
CA GLU A 166 21.51 10.36 2.20
C GLU A 166 20.78 9.01 2.25
N GLU A 167 19.71 8.86 3.04
CA GLU A 167 19.00 7.59 3.15
C GLU A 167 18.12 7.34 1.94
N GLU A 168 18.02 6.06 1.54
CA GLU A 168 17.26 5.68 0.34
C GLU A 168 15.76 6.02 0.46
N PHE A 169 15.19 6.01 1.68
CA PHE A 169 13.82 6.47 1.92
C PHE A 169 13.65 7.98 1.66
N TYR A 170 14.56 8.81 2.19
CA TYR A 170 14.50 10.26 1.94
C TYR A 170 14.73 10.57 0.46
N LYS A 171 15.72 9.92 -0.15
CA LYS A 171 16.00 10.06 -1.57
C LYS A 171 14.83 9.60 -2.43
N SER A 172 14.17 8.49 -2.10
CA SER A 172 13.06 7.97 -2.89
C SER A 172 11.88 8.94 -2.92
N LEU A 173 11.61 9.61 -1.80
CA LEU A 173 10.56 10.62 -1.67
C LEU A 173 10.90 11.94 -2.36
N PHE A 174 12.12 12.47 -2.21
CA PHE A 174 12.44 13.86 -2.60
C PHE A 174 13.54 14.02 -3.63
N LYS A 175 14.48 13.07 -3.72
CA LYS A 175 15.67 13.17 -4.60
C LYS A 175 15.59 12.26 -5.81
N VAL A 176 14.59 11.37 -5.89
CA VAL A 176 14.25 10.71 -7.15
C VAL A 176 13.81 11.81 -8.08
N LYS A 177 14.73 12.20 -8.97
CA LYS A 177 14.35 12.83 -10.21
C LYS A 177 13.38 11.86 -10.85
N GLN A 178 12.08 12.13 -10.73
CA GLN A 178 11.11 11.59 -11.66
C GLN A 178 11.77 11.75 -13.01
N ARG A 179 12.12 10.65 -13.67
CA ARG A 179 12.62 10.72 -15.03
C ARG A 179 11.49 11.39 -15.79
N SER A 180 11.65 12.66 -16.10
CA SER A 180 10.65 13.39 -16.85
C SER A 180 10.45 12.65 -18.15
N LEU A 181 9.20 12.36 -18.49
CA LEU A 181 8.88 11.75 -19.77
C LEU A 181 9.48 12.62 -20.88
N THR A 182 10.08 11.98 -21.88
CA THR A 182 10.51 12.68 -23.09
C THR A 182 9.30 13.32 -23.77
N ALA A 183 9.51 14.32 -24.63
CA ALA A 183 8.42 14.96 -25.38
C ALA A 183 7.57 13.94 -26.16
N GLU A 184 8.21 12.88 -26.68
CA GLU A 184 7.55 11.76 -27.34
C GLU A 184 6.73 10.91 -26.36
N GLN A 185 7.27 10.59 -25.18
CA GLN A 185 6.55 9.83 -24.15
C GLN A 185 5.35 10.60 -23.58
N LYS A 186 5.40 11.94 -23.55
CA LYS A 186 4.25 12.77 -23.19
C LYS A 186 3.11 12.72 -24.21
N GLN A 187 3.36 12.25 -25.43
CA GLN A 187 2.30 11.97 -26.41
C GLN A 187 1.60 10.63 -26.17
N ALA A 188 2.04 9.84 -25.19
CA ALA A 188 1.34 8.62 -24.81
C ALA A 188 -0.05 8.94 -24.23
N ARG A 189 -0.91 7.94 -24.28
CA ARG A 189 -2.23 7.95 -23.67
C ARG A 189 -2.39 6.75 -22.74
N LEU A 190 -2.98 7.00 -21.57
CA LEU A 190 -3.48 5.96 -20.68
C LEU A 190 -4.95 5.69 -21.03
N HIS A 191 -5.21 4.53 -21.61
CA HIS A 191 -6.55 4.02 -21.87
C HIS A 191 -7.00 3.17 -20.69
N LEU A 192 -8.12 3.51 -20.07
CA LEU A 192 -8.72 2.73 -19.00
C LEU A 192 -10.05 2.15 -19.48
N ILE A 193 -10.19 0.84 -19.52
CA ILE A 193 -11.48 0.15 -19.66
C ILE A 193 -11.88 -0.32 -18.26
N LEU A 194 -12.86 0.34 -17.66
CA LEU A 194 -13.33 0.06 -16.30
C LEU A 194 -14.70 -0.60 -16.37
N VAL A 195 -14.77 -1.87 -15.93
CA VAL A 195 -15.98 -2.68 -15.92
C VAL A 195 -16.40 -2.95 -14.47
N ALA A 196 -17.60 -2.51 -14.08
CA ALA A 196 -18.05 -2.64 -12.68
C ALA A 196 -19.53 -3.07 -12.59
N ASN A 197 -19.80 -4.14 -11.84
CA ASN A 197 -21.15 -4.68 -11.64
C ASN A 197 -21.90 -3.93 -10.53
N THR A 198 -22.24 -2.65 -10.76
CA THR A 198 -22.74 -1.74 -9.72
C THR A 198 -24.17 -2.02 -9.24
N GLU A 199 -24.95 -2.78 -10.02
CA GLU A 199 -26.36 -3.08 -9.71
C GLU A 199 -26.56 -4.47 -9.09
N ASP A 200 -25.47 -5.19 -8.81
CA ASP A 200 -25.56 -6.48 -8.12
C ASP A 200 -26.06 -6.29 -6.68
N GLU A 201 -27.05 -7.09 -6.28
CA GLU A 201 -27.67 -6.99 -4.95
C GLU A 201 -26.71 -7.31 -3.80
N SER A 202 -25.65 -8.11 -4.05
CA SER A 202 -24.70 -8.55 -3.02
C SER A 202 -23.44 -7.70 -2.95
N ILE A 203 -22.88 -7.30 -4.10
CA ILE A 203 -21.56 -6.63 -4.17
C ILE A 203 -21.60 -5.25 -4.84
N GLY A 204 -22.76 -4.82 -5.38
CA GLY A 204 -22.86 -3.62 -6.20
C GLY A 204 -22.37 -2.34 -5.53
N ALA A 205 -22.63 -2.17 -4.24
CA ALA A 205 -22.15 -1.03 -3.45
C ALA A 205 -20.61 -0.98 -3.37
N THR A 206 -19.96 -2.12 -3.17
CA THR A 206 -18.49 -2.22 -3.16
C THR A 206 -17.92 -2.01 -4.56
N CYS A 207 -18.52 -2.61 -5.59
CA CYS A 207 -18.13 -2.38 -6.99
C CYS A 207 -18.25 -0.90 -7.40
N GLN A 208 -19.22 -0.17 -6.85
CA GLN A 208 -19.37 1.27 -7.06
C GLN A 208 -18.24 2.08 -6.40
N LEU A 209 -17.79 1.69 -5.20
CA LEU A 209 -16.63 2.30 -4.55
C LEU A 209 -15.34 2.03 -5.33
N ASP A 210 -15.13 0.78 -5.74
CA ASP A 210 -14.02 0.35 -6.59
C ASP A 210 -13.95 1.15 -7.89
N ARG A 211 -15.09 1.36 -8.56
CA ARG A 211 -15.19 2.19 -9.76
C ARG A 211 -14.69 3.61 -9.52
N VAL A 212 -15.19 4.27 -8.47
CA VAL A 212 -14.82 5.66 -8.16
C VAL A 212 -13.35 5.76 -7.81
N ARG A 213 -12.83 4.85 -6.98
CA ARG A 213 -11.42 4.83 -6.55
C ARG A 213 -10.49 4.55 -7.72
N THR A 214 -10.75 3.51 -8.51
CA THR A 214 -9.93 3.15 -9.67
C THR A 214 -9.90 4.26 -10.72
N MET A 215 -11.05 4.89 -11.01
CA MET A 215 -11.10 6.04 -11.92
C MET A 215 -10.21 7.18 -11.43
N LYS A 216 -10.31 7.52 -10.13
CA LYS A 216 -9.49 8.57 -9.53
C LYS A 216 -8.00 8.22 -9.60
N THR A 217 -7.61 7.03 -9.18
CA THR A 217 -6.22 6.57 -9.17
C THR A 217 -5.57 6.71 -10.55
N TYR A 218 -6.21 6.24 -11.62
CA TYR A 218 -5.63 6.31 -12.96
C TYR A 218 -5.71 7.68 -13.60
N LYS A 219 -6.71 8.49 -13.26
CA LYS A 219 -6.76 9.89 -13.67
C LYS A 219 -5.60 10.66 -13.05
N ASP A 220 -5.41 10.54 -11.73
CA ASP A 220 -4.33 11.21 -11.00
C ASP A 220 -2.96 10.74 -11.49
N LEU A 221 -2.80 9.45 -11.78
CA LEU A 221 -1.58 8.91 -12.37
C LEU A 221 -1.30 9.51 -13.76
N ALA A 222 -2.31 9.59 -14.63
CA ALA A 222 -2.14 10.17 -15.96
C ALA A 222 -1.79 11.67 -15.88
N GLU A 223 -2.41 12.40 -14.97
CA GLU A 223 -2.13 13.81 -14.68
C GLU A 223 -0.70 14.00 -14.16
N PHE A 224 -0.30 13.19 -13.17
CA PHE A 224 1.05 13.17 -12.61
C PHE A 224 2.12 12.87 -13.66
N MET A 225 1.84 11.95 -14.58
CA MET A 225 2.72 11.63 -15.71
C MET A 225 2.70 12.70 -16.81
N GLY A 226 1.69 13.57 -16.83
CA GLY A 226 1.49 14.57 -17.88
C GLY A 226 1.16 13.94 -19.25
N ILE A 227 0.38 12.86 -19.25
CA ILE A 227 -0.07 12.13 -20.45
C ILE A 227 -1.58 12.23 -20.62
N ALA A 228 -2.10 11.94 -21.82
CA ALA A 228 -3.54 11.97 -22.05
C ALA A 228 -4.24 10.81 -21.31
N PHE A 229 -5.41 11.08 -20.72
CA PHE A 229 -6.26 10.07 -20.10
C PHE A 229 -7.50 9.80 -20.96
N SER A 230 -7.81 8.53 -21.21
CA SER A 230 -8.93 8.10 -22.05
C SER A 230 -9.70 6.95 -21.39
N PRO A 231 -10.62 7.26 -20.46
CA PRO A 231 -11.43 6.25 -19.81
C PRO A 231 -12.63 5.81 -20.64
N LYS A 232 -13.00 4.53 -20.53
CA LYS A 232 -14.28 3.95 -20.91
C LYS A 232 -14.83 3.16 -19.73
N GLU A 233 -15.87 3.68 -19.10
CA GLU A 233 -16.60 2.97 -18.05
C GLU A 233 -17.74 2.14 -18.65
N ILE A 234 -17.97 0.97 -18.04
CA ILE A 234 -19.04 0.01 -18.35
C ILE A 234 -19.63 -0.46 -17.02
N TYR A 235 -20.78 0.08 -16.66
CA TYR A 235 -21.47 -0.18 -15.39
C TYR A 235 -22.97 0.08 -15.53
N GLY A 236 -23.76 -0.21 -14.50
CA GLY A 236 -25.20 0.05 -14.52
C GLY A 236 -25.90 -0.68 -15.66
N ASN A 237 -26.69 0.06 -16.43
CA ASN A 237 -27.39 -0.45 -17.61
C ASN A 237 -26.46 -0.80 -18.79
N GLU A 238 -25.21 -0.32 -18.81
CA GLU A 238 -24.23 -0.68 -19.85
C GLU A 238 -23.49 -1.98 -19.51
N TYR A 239 -23.58 -2.48 -18.28
CA TYR A 239 -22.89 -3.69 -17.84
C TYR A 239 -23.38 -4.92 -18.60
N SER A 240 -22.57 -5.36 -19.57
CA SER A 240 -22.88 -6.53 -20.40
C SER A 240 -21.64 -7.07 -21.11
N LYS A 241 -21.64 -8.37 -21.43
CA LYS A 241 -20.61 -9.00 -22.25
C LYS A 241 -20.37 -8.27 -23.57
N THR A 242 -21.44 -7.88 -24.26
CA THR A 242 -21.38 -7.16 -25.54
C THR A 242 -20.70 -5.80 -25.42
N ALA A 243 -21.01 -5.02 -24.38
CA ALA A 243 -20.37 -3.73 -24.17
C ALA A 243 -18.87 -3.86 -23.89
N VAL A 244 -18.48 -4.86 -23.07
CA VAL A 244 -17.07 -5.15 -22.77
C VAL A 244 -16.32 -5.58 -24.03
N GLN A 245 -16.88 -6.51 -24.80
CA GLN A 245 -16.30 -6.95 -26.08
C GLN A 245 -16.16 -5.79 -27.06
N TYR A 246 -17.17 -4.94 -27.17
CA TYR A 246 -17.12 -3.76 -28.04
C TYR A 246 -16.00 -2.80 -27.62
N ALA A 247 -15.87 -2.49 -26.32
CA ALA A 247 -14.81 -1.61 -25.83
C ALA A 247 -13.41 -2.16 -26.12
N VAL A 248 -13.18 -3.46 -25.88
CA VAL A 248 -11.89 -4.12 -26.19
C VAL A 248 -11.63 -4.15 -27.70
N GLN A 249 -12.64 -4.40 -28.52
CA GLN A 249 -12.51 -4.41 -29.98
C GLN A 249 -12.17 -3.03 -30.54
N MET A 250 -12.85 -1.99 -30.05
CA MET A 250 -12.68 -0.60 -30.50
C MET A 250 -11.43 0.07 -29.97
N LEU A 251 -10.76 -0.54 -28.98
CA LEU A 251 -9.47 -0.06 -28.47
C LEU A 251 -8.42 -0.04 -29.60
N LYS A 252 -7.84 1.14 -29.80
CA LYS A 252 -6.79 1.44 -30.80
C LYS A 252 -5.66 2.24 -30.15
N PRO A 253 -4.82 1.60 -29.31
CA PRO A 253 -3.71 2.26 -28.66
C PRO A 253 -2.58 2.48 -29.66
N ALA A 254 -1.81 3.56 -29.47
CA ALA A 254 -0.53 3.73 -30.15
C ALA A 254 0.56 2.85 -29.49
N PRO A 255 1.68 2.57 -30.17
CA PRO A 255 2.75 1.73 -29.62
C PRO A 255 3.36 2.20 -28.31
N GLN A 256 3.27 3.50 -27.98
CA GLN A 256 3.73 4.10 -26.74
C GLN A 256 2.68 4.15 -25.63
N ASP A 257 1.42 3.83 -25.94
CA ASP A 257 0.30 3.97 -25.02
C ASP A 257 0.33 2.91 -23.91
N ILE A 258 -0.44 3.20 -22.87
CA ILE A 258 -0.71 2.33 -21.73
C ILE A 258 -2.17 1.90 -21.82
N VAL A 259 -2.43 0.61 -21.66
CA VAL A 259 -3.80 0.08 -21.56
C VAL A 259 -3.97 -0.57 -20.20
N VAL A 260 -5.02 -0.16 -19.51
CA VAL A 260 -5.50 -0.77 -18.28
C VAL A 260 -6.91 -1.28 -18.52
N PHE A 261 -7.14 -2.55 -18.20
CA PHE A 261 -8.47 -3.13 -18.08
C PHE A 261 -8.68 -3.52 -16.62
N TYR A 262 -9.76 -3.01 -16.03
CA TYR A 262 -10.12 -3.27 -14.65
C TYR A 262 -11.51 -3.88 -14.58
N TYR A 263 -11.65 -4.97 -13.84
CA TYR A 263 -12.92 -5.62 -13.56
C TYR A 263 -13.24 -5.63 -12.06
N SER A 264 -14.44 -5.19 -11.69
CA SER A 264 -15.00 -5.39 -10.35
C SER A 264 -16.39 -6.02 -10.45
N GLY A 265 -16.53 -7.25 -9.98
CA GLY A 265 -17.77 -8.03 -10.08
C GLY A 265 -17.56 -9.51 -9.75
N HIS A 266 -18.60 -10.31 -9.94
CA HIS A 266 -18.54 -11.76 -9.73
C HIS A 266 -17.67 -12.45 -10.78
N GLY A 267 -16.83 -13.38 -10.32
CA GLY A 267 -16.09 -14.27 -11.20
C GLY A 267 -16.32 -15.72 -10.83
N PHE A 268 -16.02 -16.62 -11.74
CA PHE A 268 -15.99 -18.05 -11.45
C PHE A 268 -14.80 -18.72 -12.12
N SER A 269 -14.39 -19.86 -11.57
CA SER A 269 -13.31 -20.66 -12.14
C SER A 269 -13.73 -21.19 -13.52
N ASN A 270 -12.82 -21.05 -14.48
CA ASN A 270 -13.05 -21.58 -15.81
C ASN A 270 -13.04 -23.12 -15.76
N SER A 271 -14.01 -23.76 -16.42
CA SER A 271 -14.05 -25.22 -16.58
C SER A 271 -13.00 -25.75 -17.56
N ASN A 272 -12.41 -24.89 -18.39
CA ASN A 272 -11.33 -25.21 -19.30
C ASN A 272 -9.99 -25.19 -18.56
N ALA A 273 -9.41 -26.37 -18.34
CA ALA A 273 -8.14 -26.54 -17.64
C ALA A 273 -6.94 -25.83 -18.30
N ASN A 274 -7.06 -25.39 -19.56
CA ASN A 274 -6.01 -24.65 -20.26
C ASN A 274 -6.02 -23.14 -20.00
N MET A 275 -7.09 -22.60 -19.39
CA MET A 275 -7.17 -21.18 -19.04
C MET A 275 -6.87 -21.01 -17.55
N ARG A 276 -5.91 -20.13 -17.25
CA ARG A 276 -5.39 -19.97 -15.88
C ARG A 276 -6.18 -18.95 -15.06
N PHE A 277 -6.90 -18.07 -15.73
CA PHE A 277 -7.59 -16.94 -15.11
C PHE A 277 -9.12 -17.16 -15.07
N PRO A 278 -9.83 -16.54 -14.12
CA PRO A 278 -11.27 -16.71 -13.98
C PRO A 278 -12.05 -16.11 -15.16
N ASP A 279 -13.30 -16.57 -15.28
CA ASP A 279 -14.31 -15.95 -16.13
C ASP A 279 -15.01 -14.83 -15.36
N MET A 280 -15.11 -13.66 -15.97
CA MET A 280 -15.92 -12.55 -15.47
C MET A 280 -17.40 -12.84 -15.76
N ALA A 281 -18.28 -12.74 -14.76
CA ALA A 281 -19.71 -12.84 -14.98
C ALA A 281 -20.27 -11.47 -15.42
N LEU A 282 -20.64 -11.33 -16.69
CA LEU A 282 -21.09 -10.07 -17.29
C LEU A 282 -22.60 -10.03 -17.51
N SER A 283 -23.35 -10.65 -16.60
CA SER A 283 -24.82 -10.61 -16.50
C SER A 283 -25.26 -9.54 -15.50
N ASN A 284 -26.25 -8.72 -15.86
CA ASN A 284 -26.80 -7.67 -14.99
C ASN A 284 -28.11 -8.11 -14.32
N LYS A 285 -28.70 -9.23 -14.76
CA LYS A 285 -30.02 -9.70 -14.31
C LYS A 285 -29.94 -11.12 -13.79
N GLY A 286 -30.62 -11.39 -12.67
CA GLY A 286 -30.63 -12.72 -12.04
C GLY A 286 -31.21 -13.86 -12.90
N TYR A 287 -31.87 -13.54 -14.03
CA TYR A 287 -32.36 -14.54 -14.98
C TYR A 287 -31.41 -14.82 -16.15
N GLU A 288 -30.35 -14.03 -16.33
CA GLU A 288 -29.36 -14.25 -17.39
C GLU A 288 -28.41 -15.38 -17.00
N ASP A 289 -28.13 -16.29 -17.93
CA ASP A 289 -27.13 -17.35 -17.71
C ASP A 289 -25.74 -16.72 -17.59
N ALA A 290 -25.17 -16.78 -16.37
CA ALA A 290 -23.87 -16.21 -16.07
C ALA A 290 -22.74 -16.83 -16.89
N ARG A 291 -22.81 -18.13 -17.24
CA ARG A 291 -21.80 -18.80 -18.07
C ARG A 291 -21.90 -18.35 -19.51
N ALA A 292 -23.11 -18.26 -20.07
CA ALA A 292 -23.31 -17.76 -21.43
C ALA A 292 -22.85 -16.29 -21.57
N ASN A 293 -23.10 -15.49 -20.53
CA ASN A 293 -22.75 -14.08 -20.43
C ASN A 293 -21.44 -13.84 -19.68
N SER A 294 -20.49 -14.78 -19.79
CA SER A 294 -19.15 -14.61 -19.22
C SER A 294 -18.07 -14.37 -20.26
N TRP A 295 -16.93 -13.86 -19.82
CA TRP A 295 -15.75 -13.78 -20.65
C TRP A 295 -14.47 -13.98 -19.84
N ASN A 296 -13.53 -14.77 -20.37
CA ASN A 296 -12.31 -15.12 -19.67
C ASN A 296 -11.30 -13.97 -19.64
N MET A 297 -10.71 -13.71 -18.48
CA MET A 297 -9.71 -12.65 -18.31
C MET A 297 -8.44 -12.87 -19.17
N GLU A 298 -8.04 -14.12 -19.41
CA GLU A 298 -6.89 -14.44 -20.27
C GLU A 298 -7.16 -14.07 -21.73
N GLU A 299 -8.39 -14.26 -22.21
CA GLU A 299 -8.79 -13.88 -23.57
C GLU A 299 -8.79 -12.36 -23.74
N VAL A 300 -9.32 -11.63 -22.75
CA VAL A 300 -9.27 -10.15 -22.72
C VAL A 300 -7.83 -9.66 -22.76
N TYR A 301 -6.96 -10.23 -21.92
CA TYR A 301 -5.53 -9.91 -21.91
C TYR A 301 -4.87 -10.16 -23.27
N ASN A 302 -5.11 -11.32 -23.86
CA ASN A 302 -4.52 -11.68 -25.15
C ASN A 302 -4.98 -10.73 -26.27
N LEU A 303 -6.26 -10.34 -26.29
CA LEU A 303 -6.79 -9.39 -27.25
C LEU A 303 -6.22 -7.97 -27.08
N ILE A 304 -6.11 -7.50 -25.84
CA ILE A 304 -5.52 -6.20 -25.52
C ILE A 304 -4.04 -6.19 -25.92
N LYS A 305 -3.28 -7.23 -25.57
CA LYS A 305 -1.87 -7.37 -25.92
C LYS A 305 -1.64 -7.32 -27.43
N GLN A 306 -2.51 -7.95 -28.22
CA GLN A 306 -2.45 -7.91 -29.68
C GLN A 306 -2.65 -6.50 -30.26
N LYS A 307 -3.21 -5.55 -29.51
CA LYS A 307 -3.34 -4.16 -29.94
C LYS A 307 -2.02 -3.39 -29.98
N GLY A 308 -0.96 -3.93 -29.37
CA GLY A 308 0.40 -3.40 -29.51
C GLY A 308 0.74 -2.19 -28.63
N ALA A 309 -0.01 -1.92 -27.57
CA ALA A 309 0.35 -0.92 -26.58
C ALA A 309 1.64 -1.31 -25.85
N ARG A 310 2.41 -0.31 -25.39
CA ARG A 310 3.70 -0.51 -24.72
C ARG A 310 3.57 -1.30 -23.43
N PHE A 311 2.51 -1.01 -22.68
CA PHE A 311 2.22 -1.60 -21.40
C PHE A 311 0.74 -1.96 -21.33
N ASN A 312 0.45 -3.16 -20.84
CA ASN A 312 -0.89 -3.71 -20.73
C ASN A 312 -1.06 -4.30 -19.33
N LEU A 313 -2.05 -3.83 -18.60
CA LEU A 313 -2.44 -4.34 -17.29
C LEU A 313 -3.91 -4.76 -17.34
N VAL A 314 -4.20 -6.00 -16.93
CA VAL A 314 -5.54 -6.57 -16.91
C VAL A 314 -5.71 -7.28 -15.58
N TYR A 315 -6.68 -6.84 -14.78
CA TYR A 315 -6.90 -7.37 -13.44
C TYR A 315 -8.34 -7.22 -12.97
#